data_AF-A0A0Q9PDD2-F1
#
_entry.id   AF-A0A0Q9PDD2-F1
#
_cell.length_a   1.000
_cell.length_b   1.000
_cell.length_c   1.000
_cell.angle_alpha   90.00
_cell.angle_beta   90.00
_cell.angle_gamma   90.00
#
_symmetry.space_group_name_H-M   'P 1'
#
loop_
_entity.id
_entity.type
_entity.pdbx_description
1 polymer ?
#
loop_
_entity_poly.entity_id
_entity_poly.type
_entity_poly.pdbx_seq_one_letter_code
_entity_poly.pdbx_strand_id
1 'polypeptide(L)'
;MSQPLPSPARFLASAVPGIRVVVRYRIEGGLTDALGHLLACDAGSCTVRTRQADVVIPFAQVVAAKEVPPAPPRRPARQAPPSRQE
;
A
#
# COMPACT_ATOMS: atom_id res chain seq x y z
N MET A 1 21.35 24.12 2.79
CA MET A 1 21.11 22.74 3.25
C MET A 1 19.81 22.28 2.61
N SER A 2 19.91 21.65 1.44
CA SER A 2 18.75 21.25 0.65
C SER A 2 17.98 20.15 1.38
N GLN A 3 16.77 20.44 1.83
CA GLN A 3 15.85 19.39 2.25
C GLN A 3 15.58 18.53 1.02
N PRO A 4 15.97 17.23 1.00
CA PRO A 4 15.52 16.36 -0.06
C PRO A 4 14.00 16.27 0.06
N LEU A 5 13.30 16.34 -1.07
CA LEU A 5 11.88 15.95 -1.19
C LEU A 5 11.62 14.71 -0.32
N PRO A 6 10.44 14.57 0.31
CA PRO A 6 10.12 13.39 1.11
C PRO A 6 10.34 12.15 0.26
N SER A 7 11.47 11.48 0.48
CA SER A 7 11.78 10.26 -0.24
C SER A 7 10.70 9.26 0.18
N PRO A 8 10.19 8.43 -0.75
CA PRO A 8 9.28 7.35 -0.40
C PRO A 8 9.76 6.52 0.80
N ALA A 9 11.09 6.39 0.94
CA ALA A 9 11.77 5.80 2.08
C ALA A 9 11.53 6.55 3.40
N ARG A 10 11.58 7.90 3.42
CA ARG A 10 11.30 8.69 4.63
C ARG A 10 9.86 8.51 5.10
N PHE A 11 8.90 8.45 4.18
CA PHE A 11 7.50 8.17 4.53
C PHE A 11 7.37 6.81 5.21
N LEU A 12 7.96 5.76 4.62
CA LEU A 12 7.95 4.41 5.19
C LEU A 12 8.67 4.35 6.53
N ALA A 13 9.79 5.06 6.69
CA ALA A 13 10.53 5.13 7.96
C ALA A 13 9.73 5.83 9.08
N SER A 14 8.84 6.77 8.75
CA SER A 14 7.95 7.43 9.71
C SER A 14 6.59 6.76 9.89
N ALA A 15 6.26 5.78 9.05
CA ALA A 15 4.96 5.15 9.03
C ALA A 15 4.82 4.17 10.20
N VAL A 16 3.66 4.20 10.85
CA VAL A 16 3.35 3.29 11.97
C VAL A 16 3.08 1.89 11.42
N PRO A 17 3.75 0.84 11.93
CA PRO A 17 3.40 -0.53 11.60
C PRO A 17 1.91 -0.83 11.86
N GLY A 18 1.27 -1.56 10.96
CA GLY A 18 -0.14 -1.95 11.00
C GLY A 18 -1.03 -1.24 9.98
N ILE A 19 -0.58 -0.09 9.44
CA ILE A 19 -1.34 0.63 8.41
C ILE A 19 -1.29 -0.11 7.06
N ARG A 20 -2.31 0.11 6.23
CA ARG A 20 -2.37 -0.44 4.87
C ARG A 20 -1.59 0.48 3.94
N VAL A 21 -0.57 -0.05 3.27
CA VAL A 21 0.31 0.69 2.36
C VAL A 21 0.38 0.01 1.00
N VAL A 22 0.70 0.82 -0.01
CA VAL A 22 1.18 0.32 -1.29
C VAL A 22 2.60 0.82 -1.50
N VAL A 23 3.51 -0.11 -1.79
CA VAL A 23 4.93 0.16 -2.05
C VAL A 23 5.26 -0.34 -3.45
N ARG A 24 5.58 0.58 -4.35
CA ARG A 24 6.11 0.27 -5.67
C ARG A 24 7.62 0.18 -5.61
N TYR A 25 8.17 -0.95 -6.03
CA TYR A 25 9.61 -1.22 -6.00
C TYR A 25 10.11 -1.84 -7.31
N ARG A 26 11.42 -1.73 -7.54
CA ARG A 26 12.11 -2.31 -8.70
C ARG A 26 12.38 -3.79 -8.50
N ILE A 27 12.17 -4.55 -9.56
CA ILE A 27 12.52 -5.97 -9.68
C ILE A 27 13.31 -6.19 -10.97
N GLU A 28 13.90 -7.37 -11.11
CA GLU A 28 14.52 -7.77 -12.37
C GLU A 28 13.48 -7.74 -13.50
N GLY A 29 13.72 -6.89 -14.50
CA GLY A 29 12.82 -6.73 -15.65
C GLY A 29 11.68 -5.72 -15.47
N GLY A 30 11.58 -5.00 -14.34
CA GLY A 30 10.57 -3.94 -14.25
C GLY A 30 10.27 -3.35 -12.86
N LEU A 31 9.02 -2.93 -12.70
CA LEU A 31 8.46 -2.37 -11.47
C LEU A 31 7.28 -3.23 -11.04
N THR A 32 7.18 -3.46 -9.73
CA THR A 32 6.05 -4.17 -9.15
C THR A 32 5.54 -3.43 -7.91
N ASP A 33 4.32 -3.74 -7.49
CA ASP A 33 3.69 -3.16 -6.31
C ASP A 33 3.36 -4.22 -5.25
N ALA A 34 3.75 -3.92 -4.01
CA ALA A 34 3.34 -4.64 -2.82
C ALA A 34 2.24 -3.85 -2.11
N LEU A 35 1.01 -4.37 -2.19
CA LEU A 35 -0.14 -3.87 -1.43
C LEU A 35 -0.38 -4.76 -0.22
N GLY A 36 -0.35 -4.18 0.97
CA GLY A 36 -0.50 -4.95 2.20
C GLY A 36 -0.46 -4.11 3.47
N HIS A 37 -0.25 -4.78 4.59
CA HIS A 37 -0.03 -4.12 5.88
C HIS A 37 1.45 -3.98 6.15
N LEU A 38 1.88 -2.79 6.55
CA LEU A 38 3.25 -2.53 6.95
C LEU A 38 3.54 -3.25 8.27
N LEU A 39 4.43 -4.25 8.30
CA LEU A 39 4.77 -4.99 9.51
C LEU A 39 5.92 -4.36 10.27
N ALA A 40 6.94 -3.89 9.55
CA ALA A 40 8.15 -3.35 10.11
C ALA A 40 8.81 -2.38 9.13
N CYS A 41 9.47 -1.38 9.69
CA CYS A 41 10.27 -0.39 8.98
C CYS A 41 11.62 -0.37 9.67
N ASP A 42 12.65 -0.89 9.02
CA ASP A 42 14.03 -0.86 9.51
C ASP A 42 14.83 0.27 8.81
N ALA A 43 16.07 0.52 9.22
CA ALA A 43 16.91 1.59 8.70
C ALA A 43 17.18 1.51 7.18
N GLY A 44 17.07 0.32 6.58
CA GLY A 44 17.35 0.09 5.15
C GLY A 44 16.20 -0.53 4.34
N SER A 45 15.12 -0.97 4.98
CA SER A 45 14.07 -1.74 4.31
C SER A 45 12.73 -1.68 5.05
N CYS A 46 11.64 -1.97 4.35
CA CYS A 46 10.33 -2.19 4.95
C CYS A 46 9.80 -3.59 4.67
N THR A 47 9.08 -4.17 5.63
CA THR A 47 8.39 -5.45 5.49
C THR A 47 6.89 -5.20 5.33
N VAL A 48 6.32 -5.69 4.23
CA VAL A 48 4.88 -5.57 3.94
C VAL A 48 4.26 -6.96 3.90
N ARG A 49 3.28 -7.22 4.78
CA ARG A 49 2.41 -8.41 4.75
C ARG A 49 1.40 -8.25 3.62
N THR A 50 1.68 -8.88 2.50
CA THR A 50 0.71 -8.99 1.40
C THR A 50 -0.25 -10.15 1.65
N ARG A 51 -1.23 -10.34 0.76
CA ARG A 51 -2.16 -11.48 0.84
C ARG A 51 -1.46 -12.84 0.58
N GLN A 52 -0.35 -12.84 -0.14
CA GLN A 52 0.35 -14.07 -0.53
C GLN A 52 1.51 -14.41 0.41
N ALA A 53 2.31 -13.40 0.77
CA ALA A 53 3.51 -13.57 1.61
C ALA A 53 3.97 -12.24 2.22
N ASP A 54 4.96 -12.33 3.12
CA ASP A 54 5.73 -11.18 3.56
C ASP A 54 6.76 -10.78 2.51
N VAL A 55 6.76 -9.51 2.16
CA VAL A 55 7.71 -8.94 1.18
C VAL A 55 8.61 -7.96 1.90
N VAL A 56 9.92 -8.25 1.90
CA VAL A 56 10.96 -7.34 2.40
C VAL A 56 11.46 -6.52 1.22
N ILE A 57 11.32 -5.21 1.31
CA ILE A 57 11.63 -4.27 0.22
C ILE A 57 12.74 -3.33 0.69
N PRO A 58 13.93 -3.37 0.08
CA PRO A 58 14.99 -2.41 0.35
C PRO A 58 14.58 -1.00 -0.09
N PHE A 59 14.86 0.02 0.72
CA PHE A 59 14.55 1.41 0.37
C PHE A 59 15.24 1.87 -0.92
N ALA A 60 16.40 1.31 -1.25
CA ALA A 60 17.09 1.56 -2.51
C ALA A 60 16.28 1.14 -3.75
N GLN A 61 15.39 0.17 -3.61
CA GLN A 61 14.52 -0.30 -4.69
C GLN A 61 13.16 0.38 -4.71
N VAL A 62 12.76 1.06 -3.63
CA VAL A 62 11.46 1.75 -3.54
C VAL A 62 11.44 2.94 -4.49
N VAL A 63 10.44 2.95 -5.37
CA VAL A 63 10.20 4.04 -6.32
C VAL A 63 9.09 4.96 -5.84
N ALA A 64 8.04 4.40 -5.23
CA ALA A 64 6.95 5.16 -4.66
C ALA A 64 6.30 4.39 -3.51
N ALA A 65 5.84 5.10 -2.48
CA ALA A 65 5.10 4.52 -1.38
C ALA A 65 4.00 5.50 -0.97
N LYS A 66 2.81 4.98 -0.64
CA LYS A 66 1.74 5.77 -0.03
C LYS A 66 0.87 4.92 0.88
N GLU A 67 0.25 5.57 1.86
CA GLU A 67 -0.85 4.97 2.62
C GLU A 67 -2.05 4.72 1.70
N VAL A 68 -2.71 3.59 1.90
CA VAL A 68 -3.94 3.22 1.21
C VAL A 68 -5.10 3.31 2.21
N PRO A 69 -6.04 4.26 2.03
CA PRO A 69 -7.21 4.33 2.89
C PRO A 69 -8.05 3.03 2.78
N PRO A 70 -8.76 2.64 3.86
CA PRO A 70 -9.63 1.47 3.84
C PRO A 70 -10.66 1.59 2.72
N ALA A 71 -11.04 0.45 2.14
CA ALA A 71 -11.99 0.44 1.03
C ALA A 71 -13.31 1.09 1.47
N PRO A 72 -13.86 2.04 0.69
CA PRO A 72 -15.11 2.68 1.05
C PRO A 72 -16.25 1.64 1.17
N PRO A 73 -17.24 1.89 2.05
CA PRO A 73 -18.35 0.97 2.24
C PRO A 73 -19.08 0.70 0.92
N ARG A 74 -19.41 -0.58 0.66
CA ARG A 74 -20.08 -1.00 -0.58
C ARG A 74 -21.46 -0.34 -0.63
N ARG A 75 -21.74 0.40 -1.71
CA ARG A 75 -23.06 1.01 -1.95
C ARG A 75 -24.11 -0.12 -1.97
N PRO A 76 -25.25 0.01 -1.25
CA PRO A 76 -26.28 -1.01 -1.24
C PRO A 76 -26.79 -1.26 -2.67
N ALA A 77 -26.98 -2.54 -3.00
CA ALA A 77 -27.58 -2.93 -4.28
C ALA A 77 -28.96 -2.29 -4.38
N ARG A 78 -29.24 -1.65 -5.52
CA ARG A 78 -30.53 -1.03 -5.80
C ARG A 78 -31.59 -2.14 -5.78
N GLN A 79 -32.45 -2.13 -4.76
CA GLN A 79 -33.60 -3.03 -4.71
C GLN A 79 -34.39 -2.84 -6.00
N ALA A 80 -34.62 -3.94 -6.72
CA ALA A 80 -35.45 -3.93 -7.92
C ALA A 80 -36.85 -3.40 -7.52
N PRO A 81 -37.48 -2.54 -8.35
CA PRO A 81 -38.83 -2.08 -8.06
C PRO A 81 -39.77 -3.29 -7.96
N PRO A 82 -40.77 -3.27 -7.06
CA PRO A 82 -41.71 -4.37 -6.95
C PRO A 82 -42.42 -4.55 -8.28
N SER A 83 -42.36 -5.78 -8.82
CA SER A 83 -43.11 -6.20 -9.98
C SER A 83 -44.59 -5.92 -9.71
N ARG A 84 -45.17 -5.00 -10.47
CA ARG A 84 -46.62 -4.77 -10.48
C ARG A 84 -47.25 -6.06 -11.03
N GLN A 85 -47.92 -6.81 -10.17
CA GLN A 85 -48.79 -7.91 -10.61
C GLN A 85 -50.11 -7.27 -11.06
N GLU A 86 -50.47 -7.50 -12.32
CA GLU A 86 -51.82 -7.37 -12.90
C GLU A 86 -52.08 -8.59 -13.80
#